data_AF-A0A8J7RZB8-F1
#
_entry.id   AF-A0A8J7RZB8-F1
#
_cell.length_a   1.000
_cell.length_b   1.000
_cell.length_c   1.000
_cell.angle_alpha   90.00
_cell.angle_beta   90.00
_cell.angle_gamma   90.00
#
_symmetry.space_group_name_H-M   'P 1'
#
loop_
_entity.id
_entity.type
_entity.pdbx_description
1 polymer ?
#
loop_
_entity_poly.entity_id
_entity_poly.type
_entity_poly.pdbx_seq_one_letter_code
_entity_poly.pdbx_strand_id
1 'polypeptide(L)'
;MKSLVAAGAICLAMAACASALAQDDEYEGLPPGEGRDLVYGYCGACHSNKLVAQQGLSRERWDDLLVWMVEEQGMYPLEEADREVVLDYLATQLGPDR
;
A
#
# COMPACT_ATOMS: atom_id res chain seq x y z
N MET A 1 21.01 -53.05 31.25
CA MET A 1 20.68 -51.98 32.23
C MET A 1 20.40 -50.71 31.45
N LYS A 2 19.36 -49.97 31.85
CA LYS A 2 18.48 -49.15 31.01
C LYS A 2 19.17 -47.96 30.32
N SER A 3 18.97 -47.85 29.01
CA SER A 3 19.18 -46.63 28.23
C SER A 3 18.24 -45.54 28.70
N LEU A 4 18.78 -44.36 29.03
CA LEU A 4 18.00 -43.15 29.30
C LEU A 4 18.05 -42.28 28.05
N VAL A 5 16.93 -42.29 27.31
CA VAL A 5 16.62 -41.27 26.32
C VAL A 5 16.14 -40.04 27.08
N ALA A 6 16.94 -38.97 27.08
CA ALA A 6 16.50 -37.65 27.52
C ALA A 6 15.93 -36.91 26.31
N ALA A 7 14.66 -37.16 26.02
CA ALA A 7 13.86 -36.30 25.15
C ALA A 7 13.15 -35.29 26.04
N GLY A 8 13.39 -33.99 25.83
CA GLY A 8 12.55 -32.96 26.43
C GLY A 8 13.29 -31.69 26.81
N ALA A 9 13.38 -30.76 25.87
CA ALA A 9 13.21 -29.32 26.12
C ALA A 9 13.05 -28.62 24.77
N ILE A 10 11.88 -28.78 24.16
CA ILE A 10 11.38 -27.86 23.15
C ILE A 10 11.00 -26.59 23.92
N CYS A 11 11.79 -25.53 23.77
CA CYS A 11 11.34 -24.17 24.02
C CYS A 11 11.44 -23.41 22.70
N LEU A 12 10.31 -23.40 21.98
CA LEU A 12 10.03 -22.54 20.83
C LEU A 12 10.42 -21.09 21.16
N ALA A 13 11.38 -20.53 20.43
CA ALA A 13 11.64 -19.09 20.42
C ALA A 13 11.86 -18.57 18.99
N MET A 14 11.07 -19.08 18.04
CA MET A 14 10.99 -18.54 16.68
C MET A 14 9.54 -18.30 16.30
N ALA A 15 8.97 -17.15 16.69
CA ALA A 15 7.65 -16.73 16.22
C ALA A 15 7.48 -15.20 16.24
N ALA A 16 8.52 -14.43 15.94
CA ALA A 16 8.41 -12.97 15.83
C ALA A 16 9.24 -12.43 14.65
N CYS A 17 8.86 -12.81 13.43
CA CYS A 17 9.33 -12.08 12.23
C CYS A 17 8.40 -12.20 10.99
N ALA A 18 7.21 -12.82 11.11
CA ALA A 18 6.36 -13.07 9.94
C ALA A 18 5.44 -11.89 9.56
N SER A 19 5.42 -10.80 10.33
CA SER A 19 4.41 -9.75 10.17
C SER A 19 4.76 -8.64 9.16
N ALA A 20 6.01 -8.54 8.70
CA ALA A 20 6.43 -7.45 7.81
C ALA A 20 6.19 -7.76 6.31
N LEU A 21 6.08 -9.03 5.91
CA LEU A 21 5.89 -9.42 4.50
C LEU A 21 4.44 -9.67 4.12
N ALA A 22 3.51 -9.65 5.09
CA ALA A 22 2.11 -10.04 4.88
C ALA A 22 1.13 -8.85 4.79
N GLN A 23 1.57 -7.61 5.03
CA GLN A 23 0.69 -6.43 5.00
C GLN A 23 0.39 -5.90 3.59
N ASP A 24 1.01 -6.48 2.55
CA ASP A 24 1.02 -5.89 1.19
C ASP A 24 0.02 -6.53 0.20
N ASP A 25 -0.69 -7.58 0.62
CA ASP A 25 -1.67 -8.29 -0.24
C ASP A 25 -3.00 -7.53 -0.34
N GLU A 26 -3.51 -7.02 0.78
CA GLU A 26 -4.79 -6.30 0.82
C GLU A 26 -4.75 -4.98 0.05
N TYR A 27 -3.69 -4.20 0.26
CA TYR A 27 -3.49 -2.87 -0.34
C TYR A 27 -2.74 -2.91 -1.66
N GLU A 28 -2.48 -4.11 -2.18
CA GLU A 28 -1.85 -4.37 -3.47
C GLU A 28 -0.58 -3.53 -3.75
N GLY A 29 0.32 -3.39 -2.77
CA GLY A 29 1.59 -2.66 -2.92
C GLY A 29 1.56 -1.18 -2.51
N LEU A 30 0.43 -0.65 -2.01
CA LEU A 30 0.35 0.72 -1.49
C LEU A 30 1.00 0.81 -0.09
N PRO A 31 2.08 1.61 0.10
CA PRO A 31 2.77 1.77 1.38
C PRO A 31 1.85 2.29 2.49
N PRO A 32 2.01 1.88 3.76
CA PRO A 32 1.18 2.40 4.85
C PRO A 32 1.32 3.92 5.00
N GLY A 33 0.20 4.63 5.12
CA GLY A 33 0.16 6.08 5.31
C GLY A 33 -1.27 6.64 5.40
N GLU A 34 -1.40 7.86 5.93
CA GLU A 34 -2.67 8.61 5.90
C GLU A 34 -3.09 8.84 4.45
N GLY A 35 -4.35 8.55 4.12
CA GLY A 35 -4.88 8.63 2.74
C GLY A 35 -4.78 7.34 1.92
N ARG A 36 -4.10 6.29 2.42
CA ARG A 36 -3.99 5.00 1.72
C ARG A 36 -5.34 4.40 1.36
N ASP A 37 -6.29 4.41 2.29
CA ASP A 37 -7.61 3.78 2.09
C ASP A 37 -8.41 4.51 1.00
N LEU A 38 -8.28 5.84 0.91
CA LEU A 38 -8.89 6.64 -0.15
C LEU A 38 -8.29 6.27 -1.51
N VAL A 39 -6.96 6.22 -1.61
CA VAL A 39 -6.29 5.80 -2.86
C VAL A 39 -6.69 4.38 -3.25
N TYR A 40 -6.69 3.47 -2.29
CA TYR A 40 -7.09 2.09 -2.52
C TYR A 40 -8.51 1.99 -3.10
N GLY A 41 -9.46 2.71 -2.51
CA GLY A 41 -10.86 2.72 -2.93
C GLY A 41 -11.10 3.38 -4.28
N TYR A 42 -10.58 4.60 -4.49
CA TYR A 42 -10.79 5.34 -5.74
C TYR A 42 -10.03 4.72 -6.91
N CYS A 43 -8.74 4.42 -6.73
CA CYS A 43 -7.90 3.94 -7.83
C CYS A 43 -8.10 2.44 -8.11
N GLY A 44 -8.51 1.67 -7.10
CA GLY A 44 -8.84 0.25 -7.23
C GLY A 44 -10.15 -0.03 -7.96
N ALA A 45 -10.99 0.98 -8.20
CA ALA A 45 -12.32 0.80 -8.79
C ALA A 45 -12.29 0.31 -10.25
N CYS A 46 -11.22 0.60 -10.99
CA CYS A 46 -11.12 0.27 -12.42
C CYS A 46 -9.92 -0.63 -12.78
N HIS A 47 -8.84 -0.58 -12.00
CA HIS A 47 -7.62 -1.35 -12.24
C HIS A 47 -6.90 -1.65 -10.93
N SER A 48 -5.95 -2.58 -10.95
CA SER A 48 -5.17 -2.93 -9.76
C SER A 48 -4.38 -1.73 -9.22
N ASN A 49 -4.33 -1.62 -7.89
CA ASN A 49 -3.54 -0.63 -7.19
C ASN A 49 -2.02 -0.88 -7.35
N LYS A 50 -1.60 -2.06 -7.83
CA LYS A 50 -0.20 -2.30 -8.23
C LYS A 50 0.26 -1.36 -9.33
N LEU A 51 -0.62 -0.96 -10.25
CA LEU A 51 -0.28 -0.01 -11.32
C LEU A 51 0.02 1.38 -10.75
N VAL A 52 -0.78 1.80 -9.77
CA VAL A 52 -0.60 3.05 -9.03
C VAL A 52 0.69 3.00 -8.22
N ALA A 53 0.89 1.90 -7.48
CA ALA A 53 2.06 1.66 -6.66
C ALA A 53 3.37 1.55 -7.46
N GLN A 54 3.33 1.39 -8.79
CA GLN A 54 4.52 1.39 -9.66
C GLN A 54 4.95 2.80 -10.11
N GLN A 55 4.10 3.81 -9.94
CA GLN A 55 4.40 5.18 -10.34
C GLN A 55 5.25 5.91 -9.30
N GLY A 56 6.13 6.80 -9.73
CA GLY A 56 6.94 7.67 -8.87
C GLY A 56 6.89 9.10 -9.39
N LEU A 57 5.79 9.80 -9.12
CA LEU A 57 5.51 11.11 -9.71
C LEU A 57 5.61 12.22 -8.66
N SER A 58 5.97 13.43 -9.08
CA SER A 58 5.85 14.61 -8.22
C SER A 58 4.38 14.89 -7.91
N ARG A 59 4.10 15.68 -6.86
CA ARG A 59 2.73 16.10 -6.53
C ARG A 59 2.01 16.71 -7.73
N GLU A 60 2.67 17.64 -8.44
CA GLU A 60 2.12 18.29 -9.64
C GLU A 60 1.75 17.28 -10.73
N ARG A 61 2.60 16.26 -10.95
CA ARG A 61 2.34 15.23 -11.95
C ARG A 61 1.25 14.25 -11.53
N TRP A 62 1.10 13.99 -10.23
CA TRP A 62 -0.05 13.27 -9.70
C TRP A 62 -1.34 14.08 -9.85
N ASP A 63 -1.28 15.38 -9.62
CA ASP A 63 -2.41 16.32 -9.80
C ASP A 63 -2.93 16.29 -11.24
N ASP A 64 -2.03 16.50 -12.20
CA ASP A 64 -2.32 16.40 -13.63
C ASP A 64 -2.95 15.04 -14.00
N LEU A 65 -2.42 13.95 -13.42
CA LEU A 65 -2.89 12.61 -13.70
C LEU A 65 -4.30 12.38 -13.15
N LEU A 66 -4.62 12.87 -11.94
CA LEU A 66 -5.96 12.77 -11.38
C LEU A 66 -6.98 13.56 -12.23
N VAL A 67 -6.60 14.75 -12.70
CA VAL A 67 -7.44 15.52 -13.64
C VAL A 67 -7.71 14.69 -14.89
N TRP A 68 -6.67 14.13 -15.51
CA TRP A 68 -6.80 13.27 -16.68
C TRP A 68 -7.66 12.02 -16.42
N MET A 69 -7.52 11.38 -15.25
CA MET A 69 -8.33 10.22 -14.89
C MET A 69 -9.82 10.56 -14.79
N VAL A 70 -10.16 11.73 -14.26
CA VAL A 70 -11.55 12.21 -14.21
C VAL A 70 -12.05 12.54 -15.61
N GLU A 71 -11.33 13.38 -16.35
CA GLU A 71 -11.79 13.95 -17.62
C GLU A 71 -11.82 12.93 -18.76
N GLU A 72 -10.79 12.07 -18.85
CA GLU A 72 -10.57 11.19 -20.00
C GLU A 72 -10.83 9.71 -19.69
N GLN A 73 -10.64 9.28 -18.44
CA GLN A 73 -10.84 7.87 -18.05
C GLN A 73 -12.17 7.62 -17.31
N GLY A 74 -12.92 8.68 -16.98
CA GLY A 74 -14.22 8.57 -16.32
C GLY A 74 -14.14 8.18 -14.84
N MET A 75 -13.01 8.43 -14.17
CA MET A 75 -12.92 8.31 -12.72
C MET A 75 -13.90 9.27 -12.05
N TYR A 76 -14.58 8.83 -11.00
CA TYR A 76 -15.46 9.72 -10.24
C TYR A 76 -14.64 10.85 -9.62
N PRO A 77 -15.08 12.13 -9.72
CA PRO A 77 -14.38 13.25 -9.12
C PRO A 77 -14.22 13.06 -7.60
N LEU A 78 -13.04 13.36 -7.09
CA LEU A 78 -12.81 13.40 -5.65
C LEU A 78 -13.40 14.70 -5.08
N GLU A 79 -13.98 14.62 -3.90
CA GLU A 79 -14.30 15.82 -3.11
C GLU A 79 -13.01 16.55 -2.74
N GLU A 80 -13.06 17.87 -2.62
CA GLU A 80 -11.86 18.71 -2.41
C GLU A 80 -11.01 18.26 -1.22
N ALA A 81 -11.65 17.90 -0.10
CA ALA A 81 -10.97 17.44 1.10
C ALA A 81 -10.25 16.09 0.88
N ASP A 82 -10.88 15.16 0.16
CA ASP A 82 -10.29 13.86 -0.15
C ASP A 82 -9.17 14.01 -1.18
N ARG A 83 -9.31 14.94 -2.13
CA ARG A 83 -8.31 15.23 -3.17
C ARG A 83 -6.98 15.66 -2.56
N GLU A 84 -7.00 16.57 -1.59
CA GLU A 84 -5.77 17.01 -0.91
C GLU A 84 -5.09 15.87 -0.16
N VAL A 85 -5.86 15.06 0.59
CA VAL A 85 -5.34 13.89 1.32
C VAL A 85 -4.74 12.85 0.37
N VAL A 86 -5.41 12.59 -0.76
CA VAL A 86 -4.92 11.67 -1.80
C VAL A 86 -3.62 12.19 -2.41
N LEU A 87 -3.53 13.47 -2.75
CA LEU A 87 -2.31 14.06 -3.31
C LEU A 87 -1.16 14.07 -2.32
N ASP A 88 -1.42 14.33 -1.04
CA ASP A 88 -0.42 14.25 0.03
C ASP A 88 0.13 12.83 0.15
N TYR A 89 -0.75 11.83 0.17
CA TYR A 89 -0.35 10.42 0.21
C TYR A 89 0.46 10.02 -1.02
N LEU A 90 -0.04 10.30 -2.23
CA LEU A 90 0.60 9.92 -3.48
C LEU A 90 1.98 10.57 -3.62
N ALA A 91 2.12 11.85 -3.29
CA ALA A 91 3.41 12.53 -3.35
C ALA A 91 4.40 12.04 -2.28
N THR A 92 3.92 11.76 -1.07
CA THR A 92 4.78 11.35 0.06
C THR A 92 5.23 9.90 -0.08
N GLN A 93 4.31 8.99 -0.41
CA GLN A 93 4.57 7.56 -0.45
C GLN A 93 5.01 7.08 -1.84
N LEU A 94 4.53 7.74 -2.91
CA LEU A 94 4.75 7.37 -4.31
C LEU A 94 5.38 8.53 -5.12
N GLY A 95 6.28 9.27 -4.46
CA GLY A 95 7.07 10.35 -5.05
C GLY A 95 8.22 9.87 -5.95
N PRO A 96 8.94 10.79 -6.63
CA PRO A 96 10.05 10.43 -7.53
C PRO A 96 11.27 9.84 -6.80
N ASP A 97 11.44 10.14 -5.50
CA ASP A 97 12.60 9.74 -4.70
C ASP A 97 12.36 8.49 -3.82
N ARG A 98 11.28 7.76 -4.09
CA ARG A 98 10.92 6.53 -3.38
C ARG A 98 11.81 5.34 -3.74
#